data_AF-A0A0B5HXZ9-F1
#
_entry.id   AF-A0A0B5HXZ9-F1
#
_cell.length_a   1.000
_cell.length_b   1.000
_cell.length_c   1.000
_cell.angle_alpha   90.00
_cell.angle_beta   90.00
_cell.angle_gamma   90.00
#
_symmetry.space_group_name_H-M   'P 1'
#
loop_
_entity.id
_entity.type
_entity.pdbx_description
1 polymer ?
#
loop_
_entity_poly.entity_id
_entity_poly.type
_entity_poly.pdbx_seq_one_letter_code
_entity_poly.pdbx_strand_id
1 'polypeptide(L)'
;MYLRYHFLSCIILTLILFPFFSYYSLLVFALGFFIDVDHYLYDLIRNKNFDLIEVYRMHMDGDWIAKDQLHVFHTIEFISLFILITLLSRNIYLLLLGMGLVLHLILDYIYTINLIRNNIIDNQTRAFSLISWFYRN
;
A
#
# COMPACT_ATOMS: atom_id res chain seq x y z
N MET A 1 4.51 5.24 7.21
CA MET A 1 3.19 5.18 6.54
C MET A 1 2.13 5.83 7.41
N TYR A 2 1.38 6.83 6.92
CA TYR A 2 0.26 7.38 7.68
C TYR A 2 -1.02 6.57 7.42
N LEU A 3 -1.12 5.42 8.09
CA LEU A 3 -2.29 4.52 8.04
C LEU A 3 -3.63 5.28 8.18
N ARG A 4 -3.65 6.34 9.00
CA ARG A 4 -4.80 7.24 9.19
C ARG A 4 -5.30 7.88 7.90
N TYR A 5 -4.42 8.32 6.99
CA TYR A 5 -4.83 8.96 5.75
C TYR A 5 -5.34 7.93 4.75
N HIS A 6 -4.69 6.77 4.63
CA HIS A 6 -5.20 5.66 3.82
C HIS A 6 -6.60 5.24 4.28
N PHE A 7 -6.78 5.03 5.59
CA PHE A 7 -8.07 4.67 6.17
C PHE A 7 -9.16 5.72 5.86
N LEU A 8 -8.91 6.99 6.17
CA LEU A 8 -9.88 8.07 5.97
C LEU A 8 -10.23 8.25 4.50
N SER A 9 -9.23 8.29 3.61
CA SER A 9 -9.47 8.45 2.17
C SER A 9 -10.23 7.26 1.58
N CYS A 10 -9.93 6.03 2.00
CA CYS A 10 -10.66 4.85 1.56
C CYS A 10 -12.12 4.85 2.02
N ILE A 11 -12.39 5.27 3.26
CA ILE A 11 -13.77 5.43 3.77
C ILE A 11 -14.50 6.51 2.97
N ILE A 12 -13.88 7.66 2.75
CA ILE A 12 -14.48 8.76 1.98
C ILE A 12 -14.87 8.27 0.58
N LEU A 13 -13.95 7.60 -0.13
CA LEU A 13 -14.25 7.07 -1.46
C LEU A 13 -15.35 6.00 -1.42
N THR A 14 -15.34 5.13 -0.41
CA THR A 14 -16.39 4.12 -0.20
C THR A 14 -17.77 4.75 -0.01
N LEU A 15 -17.87 5.82 0.77
CA LEU A 15 -19.12 6.56 1.00
C LEU A 15 -19.60 7.27 -0.26
N ILE A 16 -18.69 7.87 -1.03
CA ILE A 16 -19.01 8.52 -2.32
C ILE A 16 -19.59 7.50 -3.32
N LEU A 17 -19.05 6.29 -3.33
CA LEU A 17 -19.46 5.21 -4.25
C LEU A 17 -20.69 4.43 -3.77
N PHE A 18 -21.06 4.54 -2.50
CA PHE A 18 -22.14 3.77 -1.89
C PHE A 18 -23.50 3.94 -2.59
N PRO A 19 -23.93 5.14 -3.03
CA PRO A 19 -25.21 5.28 -3.75
C PRO A 19 -25.27 4.53 -5.09
N PHE A 20 -24.12 4.25 -5.70
CA PHE A 20 -24.03 3.62 -7.02
C PHE A 20 -23.80 2.11 -6.94
N PHE A 21 -23.03 1.66 -5.94
CA PHE A 21 -22.58 0.28 -5.82
C PHE A 21 -23.05 -0.42 -4.53
N SER A 22 -23.79 0.29 -3.66
CA SER A 22 -24.26 -0.22 -2.37
C SER A 22 -23.10 -0.83 -1.57
N TYR A 23 -23.31 -1.97 -0.92
CA TYR A 23 -22.31 -2.69 -0.14
C TYR A 23 -21.05 -3.08 -0.93
N TYR A 24 -21.11 -3.17 -2.27
CA TYR A 24 -19.93 -3.46 -3.07
C TYR A 24 -18.90 -2.33 -3.04
N SER A 25 -19.28 -1.09 -2.68
CA SER A 25 -18.30 -0.02 -2.50
C SER A 25 -17.29 -0.33 -1.38
N LEU A 26 -17.63 -1.22 -0.44
CA LEU A 26 -16.70 -1.71 0.59
C LEU A 26 -15.47 -2.41 0.00
N LEU A 27 -15.53 -2.90 -1.24
CA LEU A 27 -14.38 -3.47 -1.93
C LEU A 27 -13.26 -2.44 -2.15
N VAL A 28 -13.62 -1.17 -2.34
CA VAL A 28 -12.66 -0.07 -2.43
C VAL A 28 -11.89 0.06 -1.12
N PHE A 29 -12.61 0.06 0.01
CA PHE A 29 -11.98 0.07 1.32
C PHE A 29 -11.14 -1.18 1.56
N ALA A 30 -11.67 -2.36 1.21
CA ALA A 30 -10.98 -3.62 1.42
C ALA A 30 -9.61 -3.63 0.76
N LEU A 31 -9.51 -3.37 -0.56
CA LEU A 31 -8.18 -3.38 -1.18
C LEU A 31 -7.36 -2.14 -0.83
N GLY A 32 -7.95 -0.95 -0.80
CA GLY A 32 -7.22 0.29 -0.55
C GLY A 32 -6.61 0.39 0.86
N PHE A 33 -7.18 -0.30 1.85
CA PHE A 33 -6.65 -0.35 3.21
C PHE A 33 -5.80 -1.61 3.48
N PHE A 34 -6.25 -2.79 3.05
CA PHE A 34 -5.53 -4.04 3.37
C PHE A 34 -4.31 -4.30 2.48
N ILE A 35 -4.07 -3.49 1.44
CA ILE A 35 -2.84 -3.61 0.66
C ILE A 35 -1.59 -3.37 1.51
N ASP A 36 -1.69 -2.58 2.59
CA ASP A 36 -0.58 -2.30 3.49
C ASP A 36 -0.14 -3.48 4.36
N VAL A 37 -0.87 -4.61 4.31
CA VAL A 37 -0.52 -5.81 5.10
C VAL A 37 0.88 -6.31 4.75
N ASP A 38 1.38 -6.07 3.53
CA ASP A 38 2.74 -6.46 3.14
C ASP A 38 3.84 -5.73 3.93
N HIS A 39 3.62 -4.49 4.38
CA HIS A 39 4.52 -3.79 5.31
C HIS A 39 4.66 -4.54 6.63
N TYR A 40 3.53 -4.93 7.22
CA TYR A 40 3.51 -5.68 8.46
C TYR A 40 4.20 -7.04 8.30
N LEU A 41 3.92 -7.74 7.19
CA LEU A 41 4.57 -9.02 6.89
C LEU A 41 6.09 -8.87 6.71
N TYR A 42 6.55 -7.82 6.03
CA TYR A 42 7.97 -7.55 5.86
C TYR A 42 8.67 -7.36 7.22
N ASP A 43 8.10 -6.54 8.10
CA ASP A 43 8.69 -6.27 9.42
C ASP A 43 8.65 -7.50 10.33
N LEU A 44 7.60 -8.30 10.26
CA LEU A 44 7.52 -9.57 10.99
C LEU A 44 8.65 -10.52 10.54
N ILE A 45 8.87 -10.67 9.23
CA ILE A 45 9.92 -11.54 8.68
C ILE A 45 11.31 -11.02 9.05
N ARG A 46 11.51 -9.70 8.92
CA ARG A 46 12.82 -9.06 9.14
C ARG A 46 13.22 -9.05 10.61
N ASN A 47 12.31 -8.62 11.49
CA ASN A 47 12.60 -8.46 12.91
C ASN A 47 12.38 -9.75 13.71
N LYS A 48 11.77 -10.78 13.08
CA LYS A 48 11.35 -12.04 13.74
C LYS A 48 10.49 -11.77 14.98
N ASN A 49 9.78 -10.65 14.97
CA ASN A 49 8.95 -10.21 16.06
C ASN A 49 7.48 -10.33 15.68
N PHE A 50 6.74 -11.13 16.45
CA PHE A 50 5.33 -11.42 16.24
C PHE A 50 4.42 -10.55 17.12
N ASP A 51 4.99 -9.70 17.99
CA ASP A 51 4.21 -8.74 18.79
C ASP A 51 3.75 -7.55 17.93
N LEU A 52 2.45 -7.54 17.61
CA LEU A 52 1.77 -6.47 16.87
C LEU A 52 1.99 -5.08 17.48
N ILE A 53 2.03 -4.98 18.81
CA ILE A 53 2.19 -3.70 19.51
C ILE A 53 3.60 -3.18 19.33
N GLU A 54 4.60 -4.06 19.37
CA GLU A 54 6.00 -3.67 19.18
C GLU A 54 6.26 -3.22 17.74
N VAL A 55 5.76 -3.96 16.74
CA VAL A 55 5.86 -3.55 15.33
C VAL A 55 5.16 -2.21 15.07
N TYR A 56 4.01 -1.97 15.71
CA TYR A 56 3.33 -0.67 15.63
C TYR A 56 4.16 0.46 16.25
N ARG A 57 4.80 0.23 17.41
CA ARG A 57 5.69 1.22 18.03
C ARG A 57 6.90 1.53 17.15
N MET A 58 7.54 0.52 16.56
CA MET A 58 8.64 0.72 15.61
C MET A 58 8.23 1.62 14.43
N HIS A 59 7.00 1.46 13.92
CA HIS A 59 6.47 2.33 12.87
C HIS A 59 6.21 3.77 13.34
N MET A 60 5.81 3.95 14.60
CA MET A 60 5.57 5.26 15.19
C MET A 60 6.86 6.02 15.52
N ASP A 61 7.88 5.31 15.97
CA ASP A 61 9.14 5.89 16.45
C ASP A 61 10.14 6.20 15.30
N GLY A 62 9.83 5.79 14.07
CA GLY A 62 10.65 6.09 12.89
C GLY A 62 11.76 5.07 12.61
N ASP A 63 11.92 4.07 13.46
CA ASP A 63 12.92 3.00 13.34
C ASP A 63 12.65 2.01 12.18
N TRP A 64 11.53 2.20 11.48
CA TRP A 64 11.14 1.44 10.30
C TRP A 64 11.91 1.83 9.02
N ILE A 65 12.70 2.91 9.01
CA ILE A 65 13.41 3.37 7.82
C ILE A 65 14.63 2.47 7.56
N ALA A 66 14.36 1.32 6.95
CA ALA A 66 15.41 0.50 6.38
C ALA A 66 15.56 0.77 4.89
N LYS A 67 16.79 0.56 4.40
CA LYS A 67 17.03 0.55 2.98
C LYS A 67 16.42 -0.71 2.38
N ASP A 68 15.86 -0.54 1.19
CA ASP A 68 15.45 -1.64 0.32
C ASP A 68 14.33 -2.55 0.86
N GLN A 69 13.31 -1.97 1.50
CA GLN A 69 12.16 -2.73 2.00
C GLN A 69 11.31 -3.29 0.85
N LEU A 70 11.05 -4.59 0.87
CA LEU A 70 10.21 -5.26 -0.12
C LEU A 70 8.75 -5.29 0.35
N HIS A 71 7.93 -4.47 -0.29
CA HIS A 71 6.47 -4.48 -0.14
C HIS A 71 5.88 -5.02 -1.45
N VAL A 72 5.57 -6.33 -1.47
CA VAL A 72 5.22 -7.07 -2.69
C VAL A 72 4.05 -6.42 -3.44
N PHE A 73 3.04 -5.94 -2.73
CA PHE A 73 1.86 -5.31 -3.35
C PHE A 73 2.13 -3.90 -3.89
N HIS A 74 3.29 -3.34 -3.58
CA HIS A 74 3.76 -2.03 -4.04
C HIS A 74 4.82 -2.15 -5.14
N THR A 75 5.11 -3.37 -5.60
CA THR A 75 6.06 -3.60 -6.70
C THR A 75 5.39 -3.34 -8.05
N ILE A 76 6.17 -2.81 -9.00
CA ILE A 76 5.67 -2.51 -10.35
C ILE A 76 5.11 -3.75 -11.04
N GLU A 77 5.66 -4.94 -10.77
CA GLU A 77 5.18 -6.20 -11.32
C GLU A 77 3.75 -6.52 -10.85
N PHE A 78 3.51 -6.44 -9.53
CA PHE A 78 2.19 -6.68 -8.96
C PHE A 78 1.18 -5.65 -9.44
N ILE A 79 1.52 -4.36 -9.35
CA ILE A 79 0.65 -3.25 -9.73
C ILE A 79 0.26 -3.36 -11.21
N SER A 80 1.24 -3.57 -12.09
CA SER A 80 0.99 -3.67 -13.53
C SER A 80 0.11 -4.86 -13.88
N LEU A 81 0.38 -6.02 -13.28
CA LEU A 81 -0.41 -7.23 -13.47
C LEU A 81 -1.85 -7.03 -12.98
N PHE A 82 -2.02 -6.45 -11.79
CA PHE A 82 -3.34 -6.22 -11.20
C PHE A 82 -4.18 -5.25 -12.04
N ILE A 83 -3.58 -4.14 -12.49
CA ILE A 83 -4.24 -3.17 -13.38
C ILE A 83 -4.64 -3.85 -14.69
N LEU A 84 -3.75 -4.63 -15.30
CA LEU A 84 -4.04 -5.35 -16.54
C LEU A 84 -5.22 -6.31 -16.38
N ILE A 85 -5.23 -7.12 -15.32
CA ILE A 85 -6.34 -8.04 -15.01
C ILE A 85 -7.64 -7.27 -14.80
N THR A 86 -7.59 -6.16 -14.06
CA THR A 86 -8.74 -5.31 -13.79
C THR A 86 -9.36 -4.79 -15.08
N LEU A 87 -8.55 -4.21 -15.97
CA LEU A 87 -9.01 -3.63 -17.24
C LEU A 87 -9.52 -4.68 -18.24
N LEU A 88 -8.85 -5.83 -18.35
CA LEU A 88 -9.23 -6.88 -19.29
C LEU A 88 -10.47 -7.65 -18.85
N SER A 89 -10.68 -7.83 -17.54
CA SER A 89 -11.78 -8.63 -17.01
C SER A 89 -13.17 -8.04 -17.27
N ARG A 90 -13.26 -6.70 -17.42
CA ARG A 90 -14.53 -5.94 -17.42
C ARG A 90 -15.44 -6.27 -16.23
N ASN A 91 -14.87 -6.81 -15.14
CA ASN A 91 -15.60 -7.21 -13.95
C ASN A 91 -15.69 -6.00 -13.00
N ILE A 92 -16.92 -5.60 -12.65
CA ILE A 92 -17.14 -4.42 -11.81
C ILE A 92 -16.50 -4.54 -10.42
N TYR A 93 -16.45 -5.74 -9.84
CA TYR A 93 -15.82 -5.97 -8.53
C TYR A 93 -14.31 -5.76 -8.60
N LEU A 94 -13.65 -6.24 -9.66
CA LEU A 94 -12.23 -5.99 -9.89
C LEU A 94 -11.96 -4.49 -10.14
N LEU A 95 -12.87 -3.79 -10.83
CA LEU A 95 -12.75 -2.35 -11.02
C LEU A 95 -12.80 -1.60 -9.68
N LEU A 96 -13.75 -1.94 -8.79
CA LEU A 96 -13.85 -1.33 -7.46
C LEU A 96 -12.60 -1.60 -6.61
N LEU A 97 -12.10 -2.83 -6.61
CA LEU A 97 -10.83 -3.16 -5.99
C LEU A 97 -9.70 -2.30 -6.57
N GLY A 98 -9.60 -2.23 -7.90
CA GLY A 98 -8.61 -1.41 -8.60
C GLY A 98 -8.67 0.08 -8.26
N MET A 99 -9.87 0.64 -8.04
CA MET A 99 -10.01 2.02 -7.55
C MET A 99 -9.42 2.19 -6.16
N GLY A 100 -9.61 1.22 -5.27
CA GLY A 100 -8.99 1.19 -3.94
C GLY A 100 -7.47 1.16 -4.02
N LEU A 101 -6.91 0.27 -4.86
CA LEU A 101 -5.48 0.20 -5.14
C LEU A 101 -4.92 1.53 -5.67
N VAL A 102 -5.56 2.12 -6.69
CA VAL A 102 -5.08 3.37 -7.30
C VAL A 102 -5.11 4.52 -6.29
N LEU A 103 -6.19 4.65 -5.51
CA LEU A 103 -6.26 5.66 -4.45
C LEU A 103 -5.12 5.49 -3.45
N HIS A 104 -4.88 4.25 -3.02
CA HIS A 104 -3.80 3.92 -2.11
C HIS A 104 -2.43 4.36 -2.66
N LEU A 105 -2.09 3.91 -3.87
CA LEU A 105 -0.81 4.24 -4.52
C LEU A 105 -0.60 5.75 -4.71
N ILE A 106 -1.67 6.51 -5.00
CA ILE A 106 -1.60 7.97 -5.10
C ILE A 106 -1.21 8.59 -3.76
N LEU A 107 -1.81 8.13 -2.66
CA LEU A 107 -1.51 8.64 -1.31
C LEU A 107 -0.07 8.32 -0.91
N ASP A 108 0.39 7.10 -1.20
CA ASP A 108 1.76 6.67 -0.98
C ASP A 108 2.76 7.51 -1.78
N TYR A 109 2.45 7.81 -3.04
CA TYR A 109 3.28 8.67 -3.88
C TYR A 109 3.35 10.11 -3.35
N ILE A 110 2.20 10.71 -2.99
CA ILE A 110 2.14 12.06 -2.40
C ILE A 110 2.96 12.11 -1.11
N TYR A 111 2.83 11.09 -0.26
CA TYR A 111 3.56 11.00 0.99
C TYR A 111 5.06 10.90 0.76
N THR A 112 5.49 10.04 -0.16
CA THR A 112 6.91 9.85 -0.51
C THR A 112 7.52 11.15 -1.03
N ILE A 113 6.83 11.86 -1.94
CA ILE A 113 7.29 13.19 -2.41
C ILE A 113 7.45 14.16 -1.25
N ASN A 114 6.48 14.20 -0.32
CA ASN A 114 6.54 15.10 0.81
C ASN A 114 7.73 14.78 1.73
N LEU A 115 8.03 13.50 1.97
CA LEU A 115 9.19 13.11 2.77
C LEU A 115 10.51 13.47 2.08
N ILE A 116 10.64 13.20 0.77
CA ILE A 116 11.82 13.56 -0.02
C ILE A 116 12.04 15.08 0.00
N ARG A 117 10.98 15.85 -0.25
CA ARG A 117 11.03 17.33 -0.26
C ARG A 117 11.50 17.91 1.07
N ASN A 118 11.18 17.25 2.19
CA ASN A 118 11.59 17.67 3.53
C ASN A 118 12.90 17.00 3.99
N ASN A 119 13.62 16.29 3.12
CA ASN A 119 14.86 15.57 3.43
C ASN A 119 14.73 14.56 4.58
N ILE A 120 13.56 13.95 4.75
CA ILE A 120 13.31 12.96 5.82
C ILE A 120 13.79 11.56 5.41
N ILE A 121 13.63 11.20 4.12
CA ILE A 121 14.07 9.92 3.56
C ILE A 121 14.88 10.13 2.29
N ASP A 122 15.72 9.15 1.96
CA ASP A 122 16.34 9.05 0.65
C ASP A 122 15.41 8.30 -0.34
N ASN A 123 15.74 8.37 -1.64
CA ASN A 123 14.99 7.68 -2.69
C ASN A 123 15.13 6.14 -2.65
N GLN A 124 15.84 5.55 -1.68
CA GLN A 124 16.25 4.14 -1.65
C GLN A 124 15.62 3.33 -0.52
N THR A 125 14.62 3.87 0.18
CA THR A 125 13.98 3.18 1.31
C THR A 125 13.10 2.00 0.87
N ARG A 126 12.47 2.06 -0.30
CA ARG A 126 11.56 1.00 -0.79
C ARG A 126 12.03 0.38 -2.11
N ALA A 127 11.92 -0.95 -2.19
CA ALA A 127 12.10 -1.69 -3.43
C ALA A 127 10.92 -1.47 -4.39
N PHE A 128 11.18 -0.90 -5.57
CA PHE A 128 10.14 -0.67 -6.59
C PHE A 128 9.82 -1.89 -7.46
N SER A 129 10.74 -2.85 -7.53
CA SER A 129 10.61 -4.03 -8.39
C SER A 129 11.00 -5.28 -7.60
N LEU A 130 10.12 -6.28 -7.64
CA LEU A 130 10.36 -7.59 -7.04
C LEU A 130 11.54 -8.28 -7.72
N ILE A 131 11.59 -8.24 -9.04
CA ILE A 131 12.65 -8.88 -9.83
C ILE A 131 13.99 -8.23 -9.52
N SER A 132 14.04 -6.90 -9.53
CA SER A 132 15.25 -6.16 -9.22
C SER A 132 15.72 -6.42 -7.78
N TRP A 133 14.78 -6.56 -6.84
CA TRP A 133 15.09 -6.86 -5.43
C TRP A 133 15.72 -8.24 -5.26
N PHE A 134 15.19 -9.24 -5.98
CA PHE A 134 15.73 -10.59 -6.01
C PHE A 134 17.15 -10.67 -6.58
N TYR A 135 17.52 -9.82 -7.54
CA TYR A 135 18.88 -9.84 -8.10
C TYR A 135 19.96 -9.22 -7.21
N ARG A 136 19.57 -8.44 -6.19
CA ARG A 136 20.52 -7.70 -5.32
C ARG A 136 20.60 -8.25 -3.88
N ASN A 137 19.77 -9.22 -3.52
CA ASN A 137 19.72 -9.89 -2.21
C ASN A 137 19.80 -11.41 -2.40
#